data_AF-A0A2E0BIY3-F1
#
_entry.id   AF-A0A2E0BIY3-F1
#
_cell.length_a   1.000
_cell.length_b   1.000
_cell.length_c   1.000
_cell.angle_alpha   90.00
_cell.angle_beta   90.00
_cell.angle_gamma   90.00
#
_symmetry.space_group_name_H-M   'P 1'
#
loop_
_entity.id
_entity.type
_entity.pdbx_description
1 polymer ?
#
loop_
_entity_poly.entity_id
_entity_poly.type
_entity_poly.pdbx_seq_one_letter_code
_entity_poly.pdbx_strand_id
1 'polypeptide(L)'
;MSTNARIGIQLNGGIVSVYHHWDGYPQWLGVTLSKKYTTKEDVSELIDGGNMSCIASDTDWDRNKCAEHVQYYTGRGESIEENAPKLAESITEYFDQCDNCGAEYAYIFDKGEWFCYDVKTWSDSFGQLIEIPEEVAA
;
A
#
# COMPACT_ATOMS: atom_id res chain seq x y z
N MET A 1 -11.07 13.91 -3.21
CA MET A 1 -9.86 13.97 -2.37
C MET A 1 -9.60 12.55 -1.96
N SER A 2 -8.47 11.98 -2.36
CA SER A 2 -8.04 10.63 -1.96
C SER A 2 -6.96 10.76 -0.88
N THR A 3 -6.79 9.72 -0.08
CA THR A 3 -5.58 9.53 0.73
C THR A 3 -4.79 8.43 0.10
N ASN A 4 -3.67 8.78 -0.52
CA ASN A 4 -2.83 7.83 -1.22
C ASN A 4 -1.83 7.20 -0.24
N ALA A 5 -1.39 5.99 -0.56
CA ALA A 5 -0.33 5.31 0.18
C ALA A 5 0.61 4.54 -0.76
N ARG A 6 1.71 4.05 -0.19
CA ARG A 6 2.59 3.09 -0.83
C ARG A 6 2.74 1.87 0.08
N ILE A 7 2.58 0.68 -0.49
CA ILE A 7 2.61 -0.59 0.24
C ILE A 7 3.88 -1.32 -0.18
N GLY A 8 4.74 -1.65 0.78
CA GLY A 8 6.01 -2.29 0.54
C GLY A 8 6.26 -3.52 1.42
N ILE A 9 7.15 -4.38 0.95
CA ILE A 9 7.66 -5.54 1.68
C ILE A 9 9.17 -5.44 1.82
N GLN A 10 9.68 -5.61 3.04
CA GLN A 10 11.11 -5.66 3.31
C GLN A 10 11.70 -6.99 2.85
N LEU A 11 12.71 -6.92 1.98
CA LEU A 11 13.51 -8.06 1.52
C LEU A 11 14.99 -7.80 1.83
N ASN A 12 15.83 -8.83 1.70
CA ASN A 12 17.27 -8.70 1.96
C ASN A 12 17.99 -7.69 1.05
N GLY A 13 17.40 -7.33 -0.10
CA GLY A 13 17.96 -6.40 -1.08
C GLY A 13 17.29 -5.03 -1.14
N GLY A 14 16.35 -4.73 -0.25
CA GLY A 14 15.59 -3.47 -0.25
C GLY A 14 14.11 -3.67 0.01
N ILE A 15 13.31 -2.64 -0.30
CA ILE A 15 11.86 -2.62 -0.16
C ILE A 15 11.25 -2.68 -1.55
N VAL A 16 10.50 -3.74 -1.84
CA VAL A 16 9.71 -3.82 -3.09
C VAL A 16 8.31 -3.30 -2.78
N SER A 17 7.78 -2.41 -3.61
CA SER A 17 6.56 -1.68 -3.27
C SER A 17 5.72 -1.22 -4.46
N VAL A 18 4.44 -1.01 -4.20
CA VAL A 18 3.41 -0.57 -5.15
C VAL A 18 2.59 0.59 -4.60
N TYR A 19 2.05 1.40 -5.51
CA TYR A 19 1.17 2.51 -5.18
C TYR A 19 -0.26 2.05 -4.90
N HIS A 20 -0.91 2.71 -3.93
CA HIS A 20 -2.30 2.52 -3.52
C HIS A 20 -3.04 3.86 -3.49
N HIS A 21 -4.17 3.96 -4.21
CA HIS A 21 -4.83 5.24 -4.45
C HIS A 21 -5.82 5.69 -3.36
N TRP A 22 -6.74 4.83 -2.96
CA TRP A 22 -7.85 5.22 -2.07
C TRP A 22 -7.60 4.82 -0.63
N ASP A 23 -8.23 5.51 0.32
CA ASP A 23 -8.31 5.09 1.73
C ASP A 23 -6.98 4.69 2.41
N GLY A 24 -5.87 5.30 2.01
CA GLY A 24 -4.52 4.95 2.47
C GLY A 24 -4.19 5.28 3.93
N TYR A 25 -5.15 5.79 4.71
CA TYR A 25 -4.95 6.16 6.11
C TYR A 25 -4.89 4.93 7.04
N PRO A 26 -4.16 4.99 8.18
CA PRO A 26 -3.91 3.83 9.04
C PRO A 26 -5.17 3.14 9.55
N GLN A 27 -6.24 3.89 9.81
CA GLN A 27 -7.51 3.40 10.35
C GLN A 27 -8.26 2.47 9.38
N TRP A 28 -7.96 2.50 8.08
CA TRP A 28 -8.58 1.62 7.09
C TRP A 28 -7.54 0.74 6.41
N LEU A 29 -6.54 1.33 5.75
CA LEU A 29 -5.55 0.55 5.01
C LEU A 29 -4.68 -0.27 5.97
N GLY A 30 -4.14 0.35 7.03
CA GLY A 30 -3.31 -0.36 8.02
C GLY A 30 -4.05 -1.51 8.70
N VAL A 31 -5.31 -1.29 9.09
CA VAL A 31 -6.17 -2.35 9.68
C VAL A 31 -6.42 -3.47 8.67
N THR A 32 -6.77 -3.12 7.43
CA THR A 32 -7.07 -4.12 6.38
C THR A 32 -5.83 -4.94 6.01
N LEU A 33 -4.66 -4.30 5.93
CA LEU A 33 -3.38 -4.96 5.73
C LEU A 33 -3.07 -5.95 6.85
N SER A 34 -3.20 -5.50 8.09
CA SER A 34 -2.95 -6.33 9.29
C SER A 34 -3.90 -7.52 9.40
N LYS A 35 -5.10 -7.41 8.83
CA LYS A 35 -6.12 -8.48 8.85
C LYS A 35 -5.97 -9.49 7.73
N LYS A 36 -5.69 -9.03 6.51
CA LYS A 36 -5.77 -9.86 5.29
C LYS A 36 -4.41 -10.33 4.78
N TYR A 37 -3.35 -9.57 5.06
CA TYR A 37 -2.02 -9.78 4.50
C TYR A 37 -1.03 -9.99 5.64
N THR A 38 -1.07 -11.20 6.22
CA THR A 38 -0.32 -11.54 7.45
C THR A 38 0.92 -12.39 7.20
N THR A 39 1.03 -12.95 5.99
CA THR A 39 2.16 -13.75 5.57
C THR A 39 2.95 -13.06 4.48
N LYS A 40 4.21 -13.44 4.31
CA LYS A 40 5.04 -12.92 3.23
C LYS A 40 4.41 -13.23 1.87
N GLU A 41 3.81 -14.41 1.73
CA GLU A 41 3.19 -14.90 0.52
C GLU A 41 2.00 -14.02 0.10
N ASP A 42 1.09 -13.71 1.03
CA ASP A 42 -0.06 -12.83 0.75
C ASP A 42 0.39 -11.45 0.29
N VAL A 43 1.41 -10.89 0.96
CA VAL A 43 1.94 -9.55 0.67
C VAL A 43 2.67 -9.55 -0.67
N SER A 44 3.44 -10.60 -0.98
CA SER A 44 4.09 -10.75 -2.28
C SER A 44 3.07 -10.84 -3.41
N GLU A 45 2.00 -11.64 -3.27
CA GLU A 45 0.94 -11.72 -4.29
C GLU A 45 0.24 -10.37 -4.48
N LEU A 46 -0.04 -9.64 -3.38
CA LEU A 46 -0.60 -8.30 -3.44
C LEU A 46 0.28 -7.36 -4.26
N ILE A 47 1.58 -7.33 -3.96
CA ILE A 47 2.56 -6.45 -4.61
C ILE A 47 2.75 -6.86 -6.08
N ASP A 48 2.85 -8.16 -6.39
CA ASP A 48 3.11 -8.65 -7.74
C ASP A 48 2.02 -8.27 -8.76
N GLY A 49 0.78 -8.02 -8.29
CA GLY A 49 -0.29 -7.50 -9.14
C GLY A 49 -0.09 -6.04 -9.62
N GLY A 50 0.88 -5.32 -9.05
CA GLY A 50 1.26 -3.96 -9.42
C GLY A 50 0.47 -2.87 -8.69
N ASN A 51 0.52 -1.64 -9.20
CA ASN A 51 -0.22 -0.52 -8.61
C ASN A 51 -1.73 -0.75 -8.65
N MET A 52 -2.43 -0.22 -7.64
CA MET A 52 -3.84 -0.49 -7.42
C MET A 52 -4.63 0.75 -6.98
N SER A 53 -5.92 0.70 -7.25
CA SER A 53 -6.90 1.66 -6.77
C SER A 53 -7.23 1.42 -5.29
N CYS A 54 -7.54 0.17 -4.93
CA CYS A 54 -7.97 -0.24 -3.58
C CYS A 54 -7.71 -1.74 -3.37
N ILE A 55 -7.24 -2.14 -2.18
CA ILE A 55 -7.02 -3.56 -1.82
C ILE A 55 -8.29 -4.36 -1.52
N ALA A 56 -9.44 -3.70 -1.38
CA ALA A 56 -10.69 -4.31 -0.95
C ALA A 56 -11.90 -3.58 -1.58
N SER A 57 -11.94 -3.53 -2.92
CA SER A 57 -13.03 -2.92 -3.67
C SER A 57 -14.21 -3.87 -3.79
N ASP A 58 -15.42 -3.36 -3.59
CA ASP A 58 -16.68 -4.09 -3.82
C ASP A 58 -17.36 -3.72 -5.15
N THR A 59 -16.64 -2.98 -6.01
CA THR A 59 -17.07 -2.63 -7.37
C THR A 59 -15.99 -2.88 -8.40
N ASP A 60 -16.42 -3.19 -9.63
CA ASP A 60 -15.55 -3.24 -10.80
C ASP A 60 -15.23 -1.83 -11.34
N TRP A 61 -14.46 -1.78 -12.44
CA TRP A 61 -14.06 -0.54 -13.09
C TRP A 61 -15.24 0.22 -13.75
N ASP A 62 -16.34 -0.46 -14.04
CA ASP A 62 -17.60 0.12 -14.53
C ASP A 62 -18.56 0.50 -13.39
N ARG A 63 -18.11 0.36 -12.13
CA ARG A 63 -18.85 0.66 -10.89
C ARG A 63 -20.02 -0.28 -10.61
N ASN A 64 -20.05 -1.46 -11.21
CA ASN A 64 -21.02 -2.50 -10.85
C ASN A 64 -20.56 -3.18 -9.56
N LYS A 65 -21.51 -3.52 -8.68
CA LYS A 65 -21.20 -4.29 -7.47
C LYS A 65 -20.73 -5.70 -7.82
N CYS A 66 -19.67 -6.15 -7.18
CA CYS A 66 -19.11 -7.48 -7.34
C CYS A 66 -18.53 -8.00 -6.02
N ALA A 67 -17.95 -9.20 -6.03
CA ALA A 67 -17.22 -9.70 -4.88
C ALA A 67 -16.02 -8.81 -4.57
N GLU A 68 -15.68 -8.73 -3.28
CA GLU A 68 -14.52 -7.95 -2.84
C GLU A 68 -13.24 -8.47 -3.51
N HIS A 69 -12.43 -7.56 -4.05
CA HIS A 69 -11.18 -7.89 -4.73
C HIS A 69 -10.18 -6.73 -4.66
N VAL A 70 -8.91 -7.01 -4.99
CA VAL A 70 -7.92 -5.97 -5.23
C VAL A 70 -8.16 -5.37 -6.61
N GLN A 71 -8.43 -4.07 -6.65
CA GLN A 71 -8.72 -3.35 -7.89
C GLN A 71 -7.43 -2.82 -8.51
N TYR A 72 -6.64 -3.72 -9.10
CA TYR A 72 -5.40 -3.39 -9.83
C TYR A 72 -5.67 -2.58 -11.09
N TYR A 73 -4.79 -1.63 -11.42
CA TYR A 73 -4.90 -0.83 -12.65
C TYR A 73 -4.73 -1.67 -13.93
N THR A 74 -3.95 -2.75 -13.85
CA THR A 74 -3.86 -3.75 -14.93
C THR A 74 -5.22 -4.39 -15.24
N GLY A 75 -6.11 -4.49 -14.25
CA GLY A 75 -7.48 -4.98 -14.40
C GLY A 75 -8.40 -4.09 -15.26
N ARG A 76 -8.01 -2.83 -15.54
CA ARG A 76 -8.70 -1.95 -16.51
C ARG A 76 -7.95 -1.80 -17.84
N GLY A 77 -6.97 -2.66 -18.09
CA GLY A 77 -6.21 -2.69 -19.34
C GLY A 77 -4.97 -1.80 -19.38
N GLU A 78 -4.52 -1.26 -18.23
CA GLU A 78 -3.20 -0.63 -18.17
C GLU A 78 -2.08 -1.68 -18.23
N SER A 79 -0.90 -1.25 -18.68
CA SER A 79 0.26 -2.13 -18.78
C SER A 79 0.84 -2.48 -17.41
N ILE A 80 1.36 -3.70 -17.25
CA ILE A 80 2.16 -4.05 -16.06
C ILE A 80 3.48 -3.27 -16.03
N GLU A 81 4.01 -2.84 -17.17
CA GLU A 81 5.24 -2.07 -17.26
C GLU A 81 5.12 -0.71 -16.54
N GLU A 82 3.98 -0.03 -16.69
CA GLU A 82 3.68 1.22 -16.00
C GLU A 82 3.29 1.02 -14.53
N ASN A 83 2.76 -0.17 -14.22
CA ASN A 83 2.21 -0.50 -12.91
C ASN A 83 3.11 -1.41 -12.06
N ALA A 84 4.32 -1.72 -12.54
CA ALA A 84 5.18 -2.70 -11.91
C ALA A 84 5.62 -2.25 -10.50
N PRO A 85 5.84 -3.23 -9.60
CA PRO A 85 6.49 -2.96 -8.31
C PRO A 85 7.84 -2.27 -8.51
N LYS A 86 8.14 -1.32 -7.63
CA LYS A 86 9.43 -0.64 -7.60
C LYS A 86 10.27 -1.16 -6.45
N LEU A 87 11.54 -1.41 -6.73
CA LEU A 87 12.55 -1.66 -5.71
C LEU A 87 13.08 -0.31 -5.21
N ALA A 88 13.21 -0.17 -3.91
CA ALA A 88 13.99 0.86 -3.24
C ALA A 88 15.11 0.18 -2.45
N GLU A 89 16.37 0.55 -2.66
CA GLU A 89 17.52 -0.06 -1.98
C GLU A 89 17.66 0.41 -0.52
N SER A 90 16.97 1.49 -0.16
CA SER A 90 16.99 2.08 1.17
C SER A 90 15.63 2.67 1.57
N ILE A 91 15.44 2.93 2.86
CA ILE A 91 14.24 3.61 3.37
C ILE A 91 14.11 5.04 2.82
N THR A 92 15.24 5.73 2.59
CA THR A 92 15.25 7.07 1.99
C THR A 92 14.71 7.03 0.57
N GLU A 93 15.21 6.11 -0.26
CA GLU A 93 14.71 5.94 -1.63
C GLU A 93 13.23 5.52 -1.63
N TYR A 94 12.81 4.70 -0.67
CA TYR A 94 11.41 4.34 -0.51
C TYR A 94 10.52 5.55 -0.22
N PHE A 95 10.96 6.46 0.65
CA PHE A 95 10.25 7.71 0.93
C PHE A 95 10.26 8.67 -0.27
N ASP A 96 11.35 8.75 -1.03
CA ASP A 96 11.38 9.50 -2.29
C ASP A 96 10.35 8.93 -3.28
N GLN A 97 10.22 7.60 -3.36
CA GLN A 97 9.21 6.95 -4.19
C GLN A 97 7.77 7.24 -3.71
N CYS A 98 7.57 7.48 -2.41
CA CYS A 98 6.29 7.91 -1.84
C CYS A 98 5.94 9.35 -2.25
N ASP A 99 6.89 10.28 -2.11
CA ASP A 99 6.69 11.69 -2.50
C ASP A 99 6.41 11.82 -4.00
N ASN A 100 7.13 11.06 -4.83
CA ASN A 100 6.95 11.02 -6.28
C ASN A 100 5.57 10.52 -6.75
N CYS A 101 4.78 9.86 -5.89
CA CYS A 101 3.40 9.47 -6.19
C CYS A 101 2.36 10.15 -5.28
N GLY A 102 2.77 11.14 -4.48
CA GLY A 102 1.91 11.85 -3.54
C GLY A 102 1.28 10.94 -2.49
N ALA A 103 1.98 9.89 -2.07
CA ALA A 103 1.58 9.06 -0.94
C ALA A 103 1.69 9.85 0.36
N GLU A 104 0.67 9.75 1.21
CA GLU A 104 0.65 10.41 2.53
C GLU A 104 1.12 9.44 3.64
N TYR A 105 0.99 8.15 3.38
CA TYR A 105 1.39 7.07 4.28
C TYR A 105 2.17 5.99 3.53
N ALA A 106 3.17 5.42 4.20
CA ALA A 106 3.96 4.33 3.67
C ALA A 106 3.87 3.13 4.61
N TYR A 107 3.55 1.97 4.07
CA TYR A 107 3.42 0.71 4.81
C TYR A 107 4.58 -0.20 4.43
N ILE A 108 5.23 -0.81 5.42
CA ILE A 108 6.28 -1.80 5.23
C ILE A 108 5.89 -3.06 6.01
N PHE A 109 5.81 -4.19 5.30
CA PHE A 109 5.74 -5.50 5.94
C PHE A 109 7.15 -6.02 6.19
N ASP A 110 7.48 -6.31 7.45
CA ASP A 110 8.73 -6.98 7.83
C ASP A 110 8.43 -8.08 8.85
N LYS A 111 8.87 -9.31 8.55
CA LYS A 111 8.82 -10.48 9.44
C LYS A 111 7.46 -10.75 10.12
N GLY A 112 6.35 -10.51 9.42
CA GLY A 112 5.00 -10.79 9.94
C GLY A 112 4.30 -9.57 10.53
N GLU A 113 4.94 -8.41 10.54
CA GLU A 113 4.40 -7.19 11.14
C GLU A 113 4.32 -6.05 10.12
N TRP A 114 3.32 -5.19 10.29
CA TRP A 114 3.14 -3.99 9.48
C TRP A 114 3.60 -2.75 10.23
N PHE A 115 4.42 -1.94 9.56
CA PHE A 115 4.89 -0.65 10.03
C PHE A 115 4.31 0.44 9.14
N CYS A 116 3.65 1.44 9.73
CA CYS A 116 3.12 2.60 9.01
C CYS A 116 3.97 3.83 9.31
N TYR A 117 4.34 4.57 8.28
CA TYR A 117 5.09 5.83 8.37
C TYR A 117 4.28 6.99 7.83
N ASP A 118 4.39 8.15 8.47
CA ASP A 118 3.97 9.41 7.87
C ASP A 118 5.03 9.86 6.85
N VAL A 119 4.63 9.99 5.58
CA VAL A 119 5.51 10.42 4.49
C VAL A 119 5.04 11.72 3.83
N LYS A 120 4.12 12.45 4.48
CA LYS A 120 3.73 13.79 4.06
C LYS A 120 4.92 14.74 4.24
N THR A 121 5.52 15.20 3.15
CA THR A 121 6.73 16.05 3.18
C THR A 121 6.53 17.40 3.88
N TRP A 122 5.28 17.83 4.05
CA TRP A 122 4.88 19.03 4.80
C TRP A 122 4.51 18.76 6.26
N SER A 123 4.60 17.53 6.75
CA SER A 123 4.23 17.14 8.12
C SER A 123 5.41 17.21 9.08
N ASP A 124 5.17 17.72 10.29
CA ASP A 124 6.16 17.70 11.38
C ASP A 124 6.54 16.27 11.82
N SER A 125 5.68 15.29 11.51
CA SER A 125 5.92 13.86 11.77
C SER A 125 6.49 13.10 10.58
N PHE A 126 6.99 13.77 9.53
CA PHE A 126 7.62 13.10 8.39
C PHE A 126 8.69 12.08 8.82
N GLY A 127 8.59 10.87 8.28
CA GLY A 127 9.47 9.74 8.56
C GLY A 127 9.22 9.05 9.90
N GLN A 128 8.26 9.50 10.71
CA GLN A 128 7.93 8.87 11.99
C GLN A 128 6.94 7.72 11.81
N LEU A 129 7.06 6.71 12.67
CA LEU A 129 6.08 5.65 12.78
C LEU A 129 4.75 6.21 13.30
N ILE A 130 3.66 5.83 12.65
CA ILE A 130 2.30 6.12 13.06
C ILE A 130 1.64 4.82 13.49
N GLU A 131 0.83 4.89 14.54
CA GLU A 131 0.08 3.75 15.05
C GLU A 131 -0.95 3.28 14.00
N ILE A 132 -0.92 1.98 13.70
CA ILE A 132 -2.03 1.29 13.06
C ILE A 132 -2.98 0.91 14.20
N PRO A 133 -4.21 1.45 14.24
CA PRO A 133 -5.15 1.12 15.31
C PRO A 133 -5.44 -0.38 15.33
N GLU A 134 -5.61 -0.93 16.53
CA GLU A 134 -6.16 -2.28 16.65
C GLU A 134 -7.61 -2.32 16.14
N GLU A 135 -7.99 -3.41 15.48
CA GLU A 135 -9.38 -3.63 15.10
C GLU A 135 -10.21 -3.75 16.38
N VAL A 136 -11.02 -2.75 16.69
CA VAL A 136 -11.96 -2.83 17.81
C VAL A 136 -13.03 -3.84 17.42
N ALA A 137 -13.01 -5.02 18.02
CA ALA A 137 -14.04 -6.03 17.84
C ALA A 137 -15.41 -5.41 18.17
N ALA A 138 -16.30 -5.35 17.17
CA ALA A 138 -17.67 -4.87 17.30
C ALA A 138 -18.60 -5.93 17.92
#